data_AF-A0A7J5U1Q1-F1
#
_entry.id   AF-A0A7J5U1Q1-F1
#
_cell.length_a   1.000
_cell.length_b   1.000
_cell.length_c   1.000
_cell.angle_alpha   90.00
_cell.angle_beta   90.00
_cell.angle_gamma   90.00
#
_symmetry.space_group_name_H-M   'P 1'
#
loop_
_entity.id
_entity.type
_entity.pdbx_description
1 polymer ?
#
loop_
_entity_poly.entity_id
_entity_poly.type
_entity_poly.pdbx_seq_one_letter_code
_entity_poly.pdbx_strand_id
1 'polypeptide(L)'
;MNITIIGIGLLGGSMALAVKDKYPKARFFGVDASVVHGQLAVAKGLVDEVLPFEQAVPQSDLVVLATPVNTIINLLPTVLDALPWHGTVVDLGSTKETICAVADKHPRRAQFVAAHPMAGTENSGPGAAFRELLPGKNLIICDREKSNPDSLTLVESVFRDIGMKLFYMTPSEHDLHLAYVSHLSHISSFALGLTVLEKEKDEQAIFDMASTGFSSTVRLAKSSPAMWAPIFDQNRQNVSRALADYIQFLEQFKAAIDEQDLGQSYDFMNRANVIRRVLDGIEKR
;
A
#
# COMPACT_ATOMS: atom_id res chain seq x y z
N MET A 1 14.33 -15.77 -16.06
CA MET A 1 13.47 -14.62 -15.74
C MET A 1 14.28 -13.67 -14.88
N ASN A 2 14.48 -12.45 -15.35
CA ASN A 2 15.16 -11.38 -14.64
C ASN A 2 14.11 -10.42 -14.07
N ILE A 3 14.10 -10.27 -12.75
CA ILE A 3 13.17 -9.39 -12.04
C ILE A 3 13.97 -8.25 -11.42
N THR A 4 13.67 -7.01 -11.79
CA THR A 4 14.22 -5.82 -11.14
C THR A 4 13.21 -5.24 -10.16
N ILE A 5 13.65 -4.95 -8.94
CA ILE A 5 12.84 -4.31 -7.90
C ILE A 5 13.41 -2.92 -7.65
N ILE A 6 12.62 -1.90 -7.98
CA ILE A 6 12.97 -0.50 -7.73
C ILE A 6 12.28 -0.07 -6.45
N GLY A 7 13.06 0.20 -5.40
CA GLY A 7 12.60 0.40 -4.02
C GLY A 7 12.57 -0.91 -3.24
N ILE A 8 13.67 -1.22 -2.54
CA ILE A 8 13.88 -2.52 -1.88
C ILE A 8 13.49 -2.43 -0.40
N GLY A 9 12.31 -1.86 -0.14
CA GLY A 9 11.75 -1.71 1.20
C GLY A 9 10.97 -2.94 1.68
N LEU A 10 10.00 -2.70 2.56
CA LEU A 10 9.08 -3.73 3.07
C LEU A 10 8.39 -4.51 1.93
N LEU A 11 7.63 -3.82 1.08
CA LEU A 11 6.83 -4.46 0.03
C LEU A 11 7.69 -5.11 -1.05
N GLY A 12 8.62 -4.37 -1.64
CA GLY A 12 9.52 -4.88 -2.67
C GLY A 12 10.34 -6.07 -2.18
N GLY A 13 10.94 -5.97 -0.99
CA GLY A 13 11.71 -7.06 -0.40
C GLY A 13 10.87 -8.30 -0.08
N SER A 14 9.65 -8.10 0.46
CA SER A 14 8.76 -9.22 0.80
C SER A 14 8.22 -9.93 -0.46
N MET A 15 7.95 -9.16 -1.53
CA MET A 15 7.61 -9.70 -2.85
C MET A 15 8.74 -10.56 -3.38
N ALA A 16 9.98 -10.05 -3.32
CA ALA A 16 11.16 -10.77 -3.77
C ALA A 16 11.29 -12.13 -3.06
N LEU A 17 11.18 -12.14 -1.73
CA LEU A 17 11.24 -13.37 -0.94
C LEU A 17 10.16 -14.37 -1.37
N ALA A 18 8.90 -13.95 -1.40
CA ALA A 18 7.78 -14.83 -1.75
C ALA A 18 7.90 -15.40 -3.17
N VAL A 19 8.35 -14.59 -4.13
CA VAL A 19 8.51 -15.01 -5.53
C VAL A 19 9.72 -15.94 -5.71
N LYS A 20 10.82 -15.73 -4.99
CA LYS A 20 12.01 -16.61 -5.04
C LYS A 20 11.67 -18.08 -4.76
N ASP A 21 10.74 -18.36 -3.86
CA ASP A 21 10.33 -19.74 -3.54
C ASP A 21 9.61 -20.44 -4.70
N LYS A 22 8.87 -19.67 -5.50
CA LYS A 22 8.11 -20.17 -6.65
C LYS A 22 8.96 -20.21 -7.92
N TYR A 23 9.93 -19.31 -8.02
CA TYR A 23 10.79 -19.14 -9.18
C TYR A 23 12.27 -19.18 -8.79
N PRO A 24 12.80 -20.34 -8.33
CA PRO A 24 14.18 -20.45 -7.81
C PRO A 24 15.27 -20.22 -8.86
N LYS A 25 14.91 -20.20 -10.15
CA LYS A 25 15.81 -19.89 -11.28
C LYS A 25 15.71 -18.43 -11.74
N ALA A 26 14.81 -17.64 -11.15
CA ALA A 26 14.72 -16.22 -11.45
C ALA A 26 15.88 -15.48 -10.78
N ARG A 27 16.41 -14.46 -11.45
CA ARG A 27 17.45 -13.58 -10.92
C ARG A 27 16.83 -12.25 -10.51
N PHE A 28 17.16 -11.78 -9.32
CA PHE A 28 16.58 -10.59 -8.70
C PHE A 28 17.62 -9.48 -8.62
N PHE A 29 17.35 -8.37 -9.30
CA PHE A 29 18.15 -7.15 -9.24
C PHE A 29 17.45 -6.11 -8.37
N GLY A 30 18.21 -5.45 -7.50
CA GLY A 30 17.75 -4.33 -6.70
C GLY A 30 18.19 -3.00 -7.28
N VAL A 31 17.30 -2.02 -7.26
CA VAL A 31 17.63 -0.60 -7.47
C VAL A 31 17.06 0.19 -6.31
N ASP A 32 17.92 0.88 -5.56
CA ASP A 32 17.49 1.71 -4.43
C ASP A 32 18.34 2.98 -4.37
N ALA A 33 17.73 4.09 -3.96
CA ALA A 33 18.45 5.35 -3.76
C ALA A 33 19.36 5.28 -2.52
N SER A 34 19.04 4.42 -1.55
CA SER A 34 19.83 4.20 -0.35
C SER A 34 20.83 3.05 -0.55
N VAL A 35 22.12 3.39 -0.58
CA VAL A 35 23.22 2.40 -0.61
C VAL A 35 23.12 1.42 0.57
N VAL A 36 22.76 1.93 1.76
CA VAL A 36 22.59 1.12 2.97
C VAL A 36 21.44 0.12 2.81
N HIS A 37 20.32 0.54 2.23
CA HIS A 37 19.21 -0.38 1.94
C HIS A 37 19.60 -1.44 0.93
N GLY A 38 20.34 -1.07 -0.13
CA GLY A 38 20.85 -2.00 -1.11
C GLY A 38 21.75 -3.08 -0.50
N GLN A 39 22.73 -2.68 0.33
CA GLN A 39 23.60 -3.63 1.03
C GLN A 39 22.81 -4.57 1.95
N LEU A 40 21.87 -4.03 2.73
CA LEU A 40 21.03 -4.83 3.61
C LEU A 40 20.14 -5.80 2.83
N ALA A 41 19.62 -5.38 1.68
CA ALA A 41 18.77 -6.20 0.84
C ALA A 41 19.51 -7.43 0.28
N VAL A 42 20.76 -7.25 -0.17
CA VAL A 42 21.63 -8.37 -0.59
C VAL A 42 21.95 -9.27 0.59
N ALA A 43 22.36 -8.68 1.73
CA ALA A 43 22.71 -9.45 2.93
C ALA A 43 21.54 -10.30 3.46
N LYS A 44 20.30 -9.81 3.31
CA LYS A 44 19.06 -10.52 3.67
C LYS A 44 18.55 -11.46 2.55
N GLY A 45 19.23 -11.53 1.41
CA GLY A 45 18.82 -12.34 0.27
C GLY A 45 17.52 -11.88 -0.40
N LEU A 46 17.10 -10.63 -0.19
CA LEU A 46 15.91 -10.06 -0.84
C LEU A 46 16.15 -9.97 -2.35
N VAL A 47 17.31 -9.49 -2.74
CA VAL A 47 17.79 -9.45 -4.14
C VAL A 47 19.13 -10.17 -4.23
N ASP A 48 19.50 -10.63 -5.41
CA ASP A 48 20.78 -11.32 -5.63
C ASP A 48 21.92 -10.31 -5.79
N GLU A 49 21.62 -9.16 -6.38
CA GLU A 49 22.58 -8.10 -6.67
C GLU A 49 21.89 -6.75 -6.71
N VAL A 50 22.58 -5.68 -6.34
CA VAL A 50 22.12 -4.29 -6.54
C VAL A 50 22.87 -3.71 -7.72
N LEU A 51 22.14 -3.19 -8.69
CA LEU A 51 22.69 -2.63 -9.93
C LEU A 51 22.22 -1.19 -10.12
N PRO A 52 22.98 -0.37 -10.86
CA PRO A 52 22.47 0.89 -11.39
C PRO A 52 21.22 0.66 -12.25
N PHE A 53 20.34 1.65 -12.27
CA PHE A 53 19.09 1.62 -13.04
C PHE A 53 19.32 1.24 -14.51
N GLU A 54 20.33 1.86 -15.12
CA GLU A 54 20.69 1.74 -16.54
C GLU A 54 21.21 0.34 -16.90
N GLN A 55 21.60 -0.45 -15.89
CA GLN A 55 22.03 -1.83 -16.07
C GLN A 55 20.93 -2.82 -15.72
N ALA A 56 20.12 -2.53 -14.69
CA ALA A 56 19.07 -3.43 -14.22
C ALA A 56 17.87 -3.50 -15.19
N VAL A 57 17.32 -2.34 -15.56
CA VAL A 57 16.06 -2.27 -16.31
C VAL A 57 16.15 -2.86 -17.72
N PRO A 58 17.20 -2.58 -18.54
CA PRO A 58 17.25 -3.06 -19.92
C PRO A 58 17.32 -4.58 -20.09
N GLN A 59 17.72 -5.32 -19.05
CA GLN A 59 17.79 -6.79 -19.04
C GLN A 59 16.62 -7.46 -18.30
N SER A 60 15.60 -6.70 -17.91
CA SER A 60 14.49 -7.19 -17.07
C SER A 60 13.33 -7.74 -17.89
N ASP A 61 12.85 -8.92 -17.51
CA ASP A 61 11.56 -9.45 -17.97
C ASP A 61 10.40 -8.78 -17.18
N LEU A 62 10.63 -8.50 -15.89
CA LEU A 62 9.68 -7.83 -15.00
C LEU A 62 10.38 -6.76 -14.17
N VAL A 63 9.86 -5.54 -14.18
CA VAL A 63 10.25 -4.46 -13.29
C VAL A 63 9.13 -4.18 -12.29
N VAL A 64 9.45 -4.22 -11.00
CA VAL A 64 8.53 -3.95 -9.90
C VAL A 64 8.84 -2.58 -9.30
N LEU A 65 7.91 -1.64 -9.40
CA LEU A 65 7.98 -0.32 -8.79
C LEU A 65 7.38 -0.36 -7.39
N ALA A 66 8.24 -0.41 -6.37
CA ALA A 66 7.87 -0.49 -4.95
C ALA A 66 8.38 0.70 -4.13
N THR A 67 8.60 1.84 -4.79
CA THR A 67 8.91 3.13 -4.16
C THR A 67 7.63 3.86 -3.71
N PRO A 68 7.72 4.94 -2.92
CA PRO A 68 6.57 5.79 -2.62
C PRO A 68 5.84 6.28 -3.89
N VAL A 69 4.52 6.48 -3.80
CA VAL A 69 3.66 6.78 -4.96
C VAL A 69 4.07 8.05 -5.71
N ASN A 70 4.61 9.06 -5.02
CA ASN A 70 5.15 10.28 -5.64
C ASN A 70 6.47 10.03 -6.37
N THR A 71 7.23 9.00 -6.00
CA THR A 71 8.41 8.57 -6.74
C THR A 71 8.00 7.74 -7.96
N ILE A 72 7.01 6.84 -7.83
CA ILE A 72 6.52 6.00 -8.92
C ILE A 72 6.06 6.85 -10.12
N ILE A 73 5.27 7.91 -9.90
CA ILE A 73 4.77 8.78 -10.98
C ILE A 73 5.90 9.42 -11.81
N ASN A 74 7.08 9.63 -11.20
CA ASN A 74 8.23 10.22 -11.87
C ASN A 74 9.12 9.16 -12.53
N LEU A 75 9.23 7.97 -11.93
CA LEU A 75 10.05 6.87 -12.44
C LEU A 75 9.40 6.13 -13.61
N LEU A 76 8.07 5.99 -13.60
CA LEU A 76 7.36 5.11 -14.53
C LEU A 76 7.67 5.41 -16.01
N PRO A 77 7.67 6.68 -16.49
CA PRO A 77 8.05 6.98 -17.88
C PRO A 77 9.47 6.52 -18.21
N THR A 78 10.45 6.85 -17.36
CA THR A 78 11.86 6.48 -17.58
C THR A 78 12.07 4.96 -17.57
N VAL A 79 11.35 4.24 -16.71
CA VAL A 79 11.35 2.77 -16.72
C VAL A 79 10.82 2.24 -18.05
N LEU A 80 9.67 2.74 -18.51
CA LEU A 80 9.06 2.30 -19.76
C LEU A 80 9.95 2.60 -20.99
N ASP A 81 10.69 3.70 -20.99
CA ASP A 81 11.65 4.04 -22.04
C ASP A 81 12.83 3.04 -22.08
N ALA A 82 13.38 2.69 -20.91
CA ALA A 82 14.53 1.80 -20.79
C ALA A 82 14.18 0.29 -20.89
N LEU A 83 12.91 -0.06 -20.72
CA LEU A 83 12.45 -1.45 -20.71
C LEU A 83 12.61 -2.11 -22.09
N PRO A 84 13.02 -3.39 -22.17
CA PRO A 84 12.99 -4.12 -23.42
C PRO A 84 11.55 -4.29 -23.93
N TRP A 85 11.39 -4.52 -25.25
CA TRP A 85 10.06 -4.66 -25.88
C TRP A 85 9.20 -5.80 -25.33
N HIS A 86 9.83 -6.84 -24.76
CA HIS A 86 9.13 -7.96 -24.12
C HIS A 86 8.95 -7.77 -22.61
N GLY A 87 9.56 -6.74 -22.02
CA GLY A 87 9.53 -6.51 -20.58
C GLY A 87 8.17 -6.01 -20.11
N THR A 88 7.90 -6.24 -18.83
CA THR A 88 6.69 -5.78 -18.13
C THR A 88 7.07 -4.89 -16.96
N VAL A 89 6.28 -3.85 -16.69
CA VAL A 89 6.36 -3.05 -15.46
C VAL A 89 5.11 -3.27 -14.64
N VAL A 90 5.26 -3.49 -13.34
CA VAL A 90 4.16 -3.49 -12.37
C VAL A 90 4.50 -2.54 -11.24
N ASP A 91 3.52 -1.76 -10.76
CA ASP A 91 3.69 -0.97 -9.55
C ASP A 91 3.02 -1.63 -8.33
N LEU A 92 3.45 -1.25 -7.14
CA LEU A 92 2.84 -1.65 -5.86
C LEU A 92 2.30 -0.44 -5.10
N GLY A 93 2.05 0.68 -5.79
CA GLY A 93 1.65 1.94 -5.16
C GLY A 93 0.26 1.87 -4.50
N SER A 94 0.04 2.67 -3.46
CA SER A 94 -1.22 2.67 -2.70
C SER A 94 -2.34 3.52 -3.29
N THR A 95 -2.06 4.32 -4.32
CA THR A 95 -2.99 5.15 -5.10
C THR A 95 -2.83 4.83 -6.57
N LYS A 96 -3.88 4.96 -7.39
CA LYS A 96 -3.86 4.46 -8.78
C LYS A 96 -4.26 5.49 -9.82
N GLU A 97 -5.12 6.47 -9.51
CA GLU A 97 -5.58 7.44 -10.51
C GLU A 97 -4.41 8.19 -11.17
N THR A 98 -3.51 8.75 -10.35
CA THR A 98 -2.38 9.52 -10.88
C THR A 98 -1.36 8.65 -11.63
N ILE A 99 -1.04 7.46 -11.09
CA ILE A 99 -0.07 6.54 -11.72
C ILE A 99 -0.58 6.09 -13.08
N CYS A 100 -1.85 5.69 -13.17
CA CYS A 100 -2.48 5.31 -14.43
C CYS A 100 -2.57 6.48 -15.41
N ALA A 101 -2.90 7.69 -14.94
CA ALA A 101 -2.94 8.89 -15.79
C ALA A 101 -1.56 9.26 -16.38
N VAL A 102 -0.47 9.01 -15.64
CA VAL A 102 0.90 9.14 -16.17
C VAL A 102 1.17 8.06 -17.22
N ALA A 103 0.84 6.81 -16.92
CA ALA A 103 1.04 5.69 -17.82
C ALA A 103 0.28 5.88 -19.14
N ASP A 104 -0.96 6.34 -19.09
CA ASP A 104 -1.87 6.46 -20.24
C ASP A 104 -1.36 7.46 -21.29
N LYS A 105 -0.45 8.36 -20.92
CA LYS A 105 0.22 9.30 -21.83
C LYS A 105 1.46 8.72 -22.50
N HIS A 106 1.91 7.54 -22.08
CA HIS A 106 3.14 6.92 -22.55
C HIS A 106 2.90 5.99 -23.75
N PRO A 107 3.71 6.03 -24.83
CA PRO A 107 3.52 5.17 -26.01
C PRO A 107 3.64 3.67 -25.70
N ARG A 108 4.33 3.33 -24.60
CA ARG A 108 4.49 1.94 -24.11
C ARG A 108 3.54 1.57 -22.96
N ARG A 109 2.40 2.27 -22.80
CA ARG A 109 1.38 2.00 -21.78
C ARG A 109 1.01 0.51 -21.65
N ALA A 110 1.00 -0.22 -22.76
CA ALA A 110 0.61 -1.62 -22.80
C ALA A 110 1.58 -2.56 -22.03
N GLN A 111 2.81 -2.14 -21.75
CA GLN A 111 3.78 -2.92 -20.94
C GLN A 111 3.62 -2.68 -19.44
N PHE A 112 2.71 -1.79 -19.02
CA PHE A 112 2.48 -1.46 -17.61
C PHE A 112 1.20 -2.10 -17.07
N VAL A 113 1.32 -2.78 -15.93
CA VAL A 113 0.21 -3.31 -15.14
C VAL A 113 0.13 -2.53 -13.84
N ALA A 114 -0.96 -1.78 -13.65
CA ALA A 114 -1.18 -1.02 -12.41
C ALA A 114 -1.68 -1.97 -11.32
N ALA A 115 -0.94 -2.09 -10.21
CA ALA A 115 -1.31 -3.00 -9.14
C ALA A 115 -1.14 -2.39 -7.74
N HIS A 116 -1.87 -2.95 -6.78
CA HIS A 116 -1.77 -2.59 -5.37
C HIS A 116 -1.99 -3.82 -4.50
N PRO A 117 -0.92 -4.38 -3.90
CA PRO A 117 -1.08 -5.43 -2.91
C PRO A 117 -1.67 -4.83 -1.63
N MET A 118 -2.80 -5.36 -1.17
CA MET A 118 -3.45 -4.98 0.09
C MET A 118 -2.72 -5.62 1.27
N ALA A 119 -1.46 -5.25 1.43
CA ALA A 119 -0.53 -5.75 2.43
C ALA A 119 0.39 -4.62 2.90
N GLY A 120 0.77 -4.65 4.17
CA GLY A 120 1.66 -3.65 4.74
C GLY A 120 1.73 -3.76 6.24
N THR A 121 2.71 -3.06 6.81
CA THR A 121 2.85 -2.84 8.25
C THR A 121 3.20 -1.38 8.46
N GLU A 122 3.16 -0.92 9.71
CA GLU A 122 3.66 0.40 10.11
C GLU A 122 5.19 0.55 9.97
N ASN A 123 5.93 -0.55 9.73
CA ASN A 123 7.38 -0.56 9.57
C ASN A 123 7.83 -0.33 8.12
N SER A 124 9.09 0.07 7.94
CA SER A 124 9.64 0.38 6.61
C SER A 124 11.08 -0.12 6.44
N GLY A 125 11.57 -0.07 5.20
CA GLY A 125 12.93 -0.49 4.83
C GLY A 125 13.10 -2.00 4.63
N PRO A 126 14.24 -2.43 4.06
CA PRO A 126 14.52 -3.85 3.79
C PRO A 126 14.58 -4.71 5.06
N GLY A 127 14.93 -4.10 6.19
CA GLY A 127 14.97 -4.78 7.49
C GLY A 127 13.63 -5.38 7.90
N ALA A 128 12.53 -4.74 7.51
CA ALA A 128 11.17 -5.12 7.84
C ALA A 128 10.55 -6.11 6.84
N ALA A 129 11.23 -6.47 5.75
CA ALA A 129 10.71 -7.42 4.77
C ALA A 129 10.64 -8.85 5.33
N PHE A 130 9.54 -9.53 5.06
CA PHE A 130 9.32 -10.93 5.45
C PHE A 130 8.41 -11.66 4.45
N ARG A 131 8.59 -12.97 4.33
CA ARG A 131 8.05 -13.81 3.26
C ARG A 131 6.53 -13.90 3.26
N GLU A 132 5.93 -13.88 4.44
CA GLU A 132 4.50 -14.09 4.66
C GLU A 132 3.65 -12.81 4.49
N LEU A 133 4.26 -11.67 4.16
CA LEU A 133 3.54 -10.39 4.07
C LEU A 133 2.42 -10.42 3.01
N LEU A 134 2.70 -10.98 1.84
CA LEU A 134 1.85 -10.95 0.66
C LEU A 134 0.93 -12.19 0.49
N PRO A 135 1.39 -13.43 0.77
CA PRO A 135 0.55 -14.62 0.62
C PRO A 135 -0.80 -14.50 1.35
N GLY A 136 -1.88 -14.93 0.70
CA GLY A 136 -3.24 -14.88 1.23
C GLY A 136 -3.89 -13.48 1.21
N LYS A 137 -3.15 -12.42 0.86
CA LYS A 137 -3.69 -11.06 0.74
C LYS A 137 -4.29 -10.82 -0.65
N ASN A 138 -5.08 -9.75 -0.75
CA ASN A 138 -5.67 -9.34 -2.03
C ASN A 138 -4.65 -8.51 -2.83
N LEU A 139 -4.58 -8.73 -4.14
CA LEU A 139 -3.95 -7.83 -5.09
C LEU A 139 -5.05 -7.19 -5.93
N ILE A 140 -5.07 -5.86 -6.00
CA ILE A 140 -5.94 -5.14 -6.93
C ILE A 140 -5.14 -4.81 -8.18
N ILE A 141 -5.69 -5.11 -9.36
CA ILE A 141 -5.15 -4.73 -10.66
C ILE A 141 -6.11 -3.73 -11.32
N CYS A 142 -5.61 -2.57 -11.71
CA CYS A 142 -6.41 -1.51 -12.32
C CYS A 142 -6.27 -1.45 -13.84
N ASP A 143 -7.37 -1.15 -14.55
CA ASP A 143 -7.43 -1.02 -16.01
C ASP A 143 -6.71 -2.15 -16.74
N ARG A 144 -7.03 -3.41 -16.40
CA ARG A 144 -6.33 -4.60 -16.91
C ARG A 144 -6.34 -4.66 -18.44
N GLU A 145 -7.41 -4.17 -19.05
CA GLU A 145 -7.63 -4.12 -20.50
C GLU A 145 -6.70 -3.16 -21.24
N LYS A 146 -6.06 -2.21 -20.54
CA LYS A 146 -5.03 -1.33 -21.12
C LYS A 146 -3.64 -1.96 -21.15
N SER A 147 -3.45 -3.09 -20.48
CA SER A 147 -2.20 -3.86 -20.49
C SER A 147 -2.25 -4.86 -21.64
N ASN A 148 -1.12 -5.15 -22.29
CA ASN A 148 -1.08 -6.24 -23.27
C ASN A 148 -1.28 -7.59 -22.56
N PRO A 149 -1.81 -8.62 -23.28
CA PRO A 149 -2.15 -9.90 -22.68
C PRO A 149 -0.97 -10.61 -22.00
N ASP A 150 0.23 -10.52 -22.57
CA ASP A 150 1.43 -11.18 -22.03
C ASP A 150 1.89 -10.55 -20.71
N SER A 151 1.89 -9.21 -20.63
CA SER A 151 2.25 -8.46 -19.43
C SER A 151 1.26 -8.71 -18.30
N LEU A 152 -0.04 -8.68 -18.62
CA LEU A 152 -1.08 -9.00 -17.66
C LEU A 152 -0.93 -10.44 -17.15
N THR A 153 -0.79 -11.41 -18.06
CA THR A 153 -0.64 -12.84 -17.70
C THR A 153 0.58 -13.07 -16.82
N LEU A 154 1.72 -12.43 -17.12
CA LEU A 154 2.93 -12.51 -16.32
C LEU A 154 2.68 -12.03 -14.88
N VAL A 155 2.11 -10.82 -14.73
CA VAL A 155 1.82 -10.24 -13.41
C VAL A 155 0.80 -11.08 -12.65
N GLU A 156 -0.29 -11.49 -13.30
CA GLU A 156 -1.30 -12.36 -12.68
C GLU A 156 -0.70 -13.68 -12.20
N SER A 157 0.18 -14.30 -12.99
CA SER A 157 0.83 -15.58 -12.64
C SER A 157 1.76 -15.41 -11.44
N VAL A 158 2.64 -14.40 -11.48
CA VAL A 158 3.58 -14.13 -10.38
C VAL A 158 2.85 -13.95 -9.05
N PHE A 159 1.78 -13.16 -9.03
CA PHE A 159 1.05 -12.88 -7.79
C PHE A 159 0.11 -14.01 -7.35
N ARG A 160 -0.49 -14.76 -8.30
CA ARG A 160 -1.26 -15.97 -7.95
C ARG A 160 -0.38 -17.08 -7.39
N ASP A 161 0.82 -17.27 -7.95
CA ASP A 161 1.73 -18.35 -7.53
C ASP A 161 2.23 -18.16 -6.09
N ILE A 162 2.39 -16.92 -5.65
CA ILE A 162 2.68 -16.60 -4.23
C ILE A 162 1.42 -16.58 -3.35
N GLY A 163 0.26 -16.95 -3.90
CA GLY A 163 -0.99 -17.15 -3.15
C GLY A 163 -1.83 -15.89 -2.94
N MET A 164 -1.64 -14.82 -3.72
CA MET A 164 -2.51 -13.65 -3.66
C MET A 164 -3.81 -13.85 -4.42
N LYS A 165 -4.87 -13.18 -3.97
CA LYS A 165 -6.20 -13.18 -4.59
C LYS A 165 -6.36 -11.94 -5.46
N LEU A 166 -6.58 -12.12 -6.76
CA LEU A 166 -6.67 -11.02 -7.71
C LEU A 166 -8.07 -10.42 -7.74
N PHE A 167 -8.14 -9.10 -7.70
CA PHE A 167 -9.33 -8.30 -7.91
C PHE A 167 -9.06 -7.26 -9.00
N TYR A 168 -10.11 -6.86 -9.72
CA TYR A 168 -9.99 -5.92 -10.82
C TYR A 168 -11.00 -4.80 -10.64
N MET A 169 -10.58 -3.56 -10.90
CA MET A 169 -11.43 -2.37 -10.85
C MET A 169 -10.78 -1.24 -11.63
N THR A 170 -11.49 -0.12 -11.82
CA THR A 170 -10.87 1.10 -12.38
C THR A 170 -10.02 1.82 -11.31
N PRO A 171 -9.06 2.68 -11.71
CA PRO A 171 -8.27 3.49 -10.80
C PRO A 171 -9.12 4.39 -9.89
N SER A 172 -10.23 4.93 -10.40
CA SER A 172 -11.14 5.79 -9.64
C SER A 172 -11.94 5.01 -8.59
N GLU A 173 -12.44 3.82 -8.94
CA GLU A 173 -13.08 2.92 -7.96
C GLU A 173 -12.09 2.51 -6.87
N HIS A 174 -10.85 2.17 -7.25
CA HIS A 174 -9.78 1.85 -6.32
C HIS A 174 -9.56 3.00 -5.33
N ASP A 175 -9.23 4.18 -5.82
CA ASP A 175 -8.89 5.32 -4.95
C ASP A 175 -10.09 5.75 -4.09
N LEU A 176 -11.32 5.66 -4.60
CA LEU A 176 -12.53 5.88 -3.81
C LEU A 176 -12.66 4.86 -2.66
N HIS A 177 -12.55 3.56 -2.94
CA HIS A 177 -12.69 2.53 -1.91
C HIS A 177 -11.59 2.66 -0.85
N LEU A 178 -10.34 2.87 -1.27
CA LEU A 178 -9.19 3.01 -0.38
C LEU A 178 -9.28 4.24 0.52
N ALA A 179 -9.94 5.31 0.08
CA ALA A 179 -10.20 6.48 0.92
C ALA A 179 -10.97 6.09 2.19
N TYR A 180 -12.01 5.26 2.08
CA TYR A 180 -12.83 4.84 3.22
C TYR A 180 -12.22 3.69 4.03
N VAL A 181 -11.66 2.69 3.36
CA VAL A 181 -11.24 1.44 4.04
C VAL A 181 -9.78 1.41 4.47
N SER A 182 -8.98 2.43 4.12
CA SER A 182 -7.56 2.50 4.45
C SER A 182 -7.10 3.90 4.86
N HIS A 183 -7.29 4.91 4.00
CA HIS A 183 -6.72 6.24 4.24
C HIS A 183 -7.37 6.92 5.45
N LEU A 184 -8.70 6.84 5.55
CA LEU A 184 -9.43 7.39 6.68
C LEU A 184 -8.96 6.79 8.02
N SER A 185 -8.75 5.47 8.09
CA SER A 185 -8.25 4.84 9.32
C SER A 185 -6.88 5.35 9.77
N HIS A 186 -6.00 5.70 8.82
CA HIS A 186 -4.70 6.31 9.16
C HIS A 186 -4.89 7.71 9.71
N ILE A 187 -5.71 8.54 9.07
CA ILE A 187 -6.01 9.90 9.55
C ILE A 187 -6.63 9.85 10.95
N SER A 188 -7.62 8.98 11.17
CA SER A 188 -8.26 8.80 12.48
C SER A 188 -7.23 8.38 13.54
N SER A 189 -6.32 7.47 13.19
CA SER A 189 -5.25 7.03 14.10
C SER A 189 -4.28 8.17 14.43
N PHE A 190 -3.84 8.95 13.44
CA PHE A 190 -2.96 10.12 13.67
C PHE A 190 -3.67 11.18 14.52
N ALA A 191 -4.92 11.50 14.19
CA ALA A 191 -5.71 12.49 14.92
C ALA A 191 -5.94 12.06 16.37
N LEU A 192 -6.26 10.78 16.63
CA LEU A 192 -6.40 10.25 17.98
C LEU A 192 -5.08 10.31 18.76
N GLY A 193 -3.97 9.89 18.15
CA GLY A 193 -2.65 9.97 18.78
C GLY A 193 -2.26 11.39 19.14
N LEU A 194 -2.43 12.34 18.20
CA LEU A 194 -2.20 13.77 18.44
C LEU A 194 -3.12 14.33 19.52
N THR A 195 -4.39 13.94 19.55
CA THR A 195 -5.34 14.42 20.57
C THR A 195 -4.85 14.05 21.97
N VAL A 196 -4.39 12.80 22.17
CA VAL A 196 -3.86 12.38 23.47
C VAL A 196 -2.57 13.13 23.81
N LEU A 197 -1.60 13.17 22.89
CA LEU A 197 -0.29 13.80 23.14
C LEU A 197 -0.37 15.32 23.40
N GLU A 198 -1.32 16.02 22.76
CA GLU A 198 -1.43 17.49 22.85
C GLU A 198 -2.42 17.96 23.92
N LYS A 199 -3.36 17.11 24.34
CA LYS A 199 -4.41 17.48 25.31
C LYS A 199 -4.22 16.86 26.67
N GLU A 200 -3.72 15.64 26.77
CA GLU A 200 -3.35 15.03 28.04
C GLU A 200 -1.90 15.38 28.36
N LYS A 201 -1.70 16.16 29.42
CA LYS A 201 -0.37 16.64 29.81
C LYS A 201 0.31 15.74 30.84
N ASP A 202 -0.45 14.84 31.46
CA ASP A 202 0.09 13.85 32.39
C ASP A 202 0.53 12.60 31.62
N GLU A 203 1.81 12.58 31.23
CA GLU A 203 2.39 11.43 30.54
C GLU A 203 2.30 10.13 31.36
N GLN A 204 2.42 10.21 32.68
CA GLN A 204 2.35 9.04 33.55
C GLN A 204 0.94 8.43 33.54
N ALA A 205 -0.09 9.28 33.56
CA ALA A 205 -1.48 8.86 33.38
C ALA A 205 -1.71 8.16 32.03
N ILE A 206 -1.09 8.66 30.95
CA ILE A 206 -1.15 8.00 29.63
C ILE A 206 -0.51 6.61 29.72
N PHE A 207 0.68 6.48 30.30
CA PHE A 207 1.37 5.19 30.42
C PHE A 207 0.58 4.17 31.26
N ASP A 208 0.03 4.60 32.39
CA ASP A 208 -0.63 3.71 33.33
C ASP A 208 -2.03 3.27 32.87
N MET A 209 -2.72 4.13 32.10
CA MET A 209 -4.12 3.89 31.69
C MET A 209 -4.31 3.55 30.20
N ALA A 210 -3.29 3.72 29.35
CA ALA A 210 -3.37 3.33 27.94
C ALA A 210 -3.60 1.82 27.82
N SER A 211 -4.84 1.46 27.50
CA SER A 211 -5.25 0.06 27.36
C SER A 211 -4.80 -0.54 26.03
N THR A 212 -4.98 -1.86 25.92
CA THR A 212 -4.80 -2.60 24.66
C THR A 212 -5.67 -2.06 23.53
N GLY A 213 -6.88 -1.58 23.83
CA GLY A 213 -7.79 -0.98 22.86
C GLY A 213 -7.29 0.36 22.30
N PHE A 214 -6.70 1.20 23.15
CA PHE A 214 -6.04 2.43 22.70
C PHE A 214 -4.86 2.08 21.79
N SER A 215 -3.96 1.22 22.27
CA SER A 215 -2.75 0.80 21.55
C SER A 215 -3.06 0.24 20.16
N SER A 216 -4.10 -0.59 20.02
CA SER A 216 -4.52 -1.13 18.72
C SER A 216 -5.09 -0.05 17.79
N THR A 217 -5.80 0.94 18.34
CA THR A 217 -6.43 2.02 17.55
C THR A 217 -5.39 3.00 17.04
N VAL A 218 -4.39 3.37 17.86
CA VAL A 218 -3.33 4.29 17.46
C VAL A 218 -2.13 3.62 16.78
N ARG A 219 -2.18 2.30 16.55
CA ARG A 219 -1.07 1.54 15.93
C ARG A 219 -0.62 2.16 14.61
N LEU A 220 -1.57 2.60 13.79
CA LEU A 220 -1.31 3.18 12.46
C LEU A 220 -0.68 4.59 12.53
N ALA A 221 -0.69 5.25 13.70
CA ALA A 221 -0.04 6.54 13.89
C ALA A 221 1.50 6.43 13.86
N LYS A 222 2.04 5.21 13.93
CA LYS A 222 3.47 4.93 13.78
C LYS A 222 3.90 4.90 12.30
N SER A 223 2.94 4.91 11.37
CA SER A 223 3.23 4.83 9.94
C SER A 223 4.01 6.06 9.45
N SER A 224 4.89 5.84 8.47
CA SER A 224 5.79 6.87 7.96
C SER A 224 5.05 8.07 7.35
N PRO A 225 5.28 9.31 7.80
CA PRO A 225 4.74 10.52 7.17
C PRO A 225 5.20 10.67 5.71
N ALA A 226 6.43 10.25 5.40
CA ALA A 226 6.98 10.30 4.03
C ALA A 226 6.23 9.36 3.06
N MET A 227 5.56 8.32 3.58
CA MET A 227 4.69 7.45 2.79
C MET A 227 3.26 8.01 2.71
N TRP A 228 2.70 8.43 3.85
CA TRP A 228 1.27 8.77 3.93
C TRP A 228 0.93 10.17 3.43
N ALA A 229 1.80 11.17 3.58
CA ALA A 229 1.53 12.50 3.06
C ALA A 229 1.33 12.50 1.53
N PRO A 230 2.18 11.83 0.72
CA PRO A 230 1.92 11.65 -0.70
C PRO A 230 0.62 10.90 -1.03
N ILE A 231 0.24 9.89 -0.25
CA ILE A 231 -1.01 9.14 -0.46
C ILE A 231 -2.22 10.06 -0.25
N PHE A 232 -2.21 10.87 0.81
CA PHE A 232 -3.28 11.83 1.07
C PHE A 232 -3.35 12.92 -0.01
N ASP A 233 -2.21 13.39 -0.49
CA ASP A 233 -2.18 14.40 -1.56
C ASP A 233 -2.70 13.83 -2.90
N GLN A 234 -2.22 12.65 -3.31
CA GLN A 234 -2.66 12.03 -4.56
C GLN A 234 -4.13 11.65 -4.56
N ASN A 235 -4.68 11.23 -3.42
CA ASN A 235 -6.10 10.88 -3.29
C ASN A 235 -6.92 11.97 -2.56
N ARG A 236 -6.48 13.24 -2.65
CA ARG A 236 -6.99 14.35 -1.82
C ARG A 236 -8.51 14.54 -1.89
N GLN A 237 -9.11 14.38 -3.07
CA GLN A 237 -10.54 14.60 -3.23
C GLN A 237 -11.36 13.55 -2.46
N ASN A 238 -11.06 12.26 -2.67
CA ASN A 238 -11.78 11.19 -1.98
C ASN A 238 -11.46 11.18 -0.47
N VAL A 239 -10.20 11.43 -0.09
CA VAL A 239 -9.77 11.51 1.31
C VAL A 239 -10.47 12.66 2.03
N SER A 240 -10.53 13.85 1.44
CA SER A 240 -11.21 15.00 2.03
C SER A 240 -12.70 14.74 2.22
N ARG A 241 -13.34 14.05 1.28
CA ARG A 241 -14.75 13.66 1.39
C ARG A 241 -14.96 12.63 2.50
N ALA A 242 -14.18 11.55 2.51
CA ALA A 242 -14.28 10.51 3.54
C ALA A 242 -14.01 11.08 4.95
N LEU A 243 -13.09 12.04 5.07
CA LEU A 243 -12.82 12.73 6.33
C LEU A 243 -14.00 13.62 6.75
N ALA A 244 -14.64 14.35 5.82
CA ALA A 244 -15.82 15.15 6.13
C ALA A 244 -16.98 14.28 6.63
N ASP A 245 -17.24 13.15 5.97
CA ASP A 245 -18.27 12.19 6.39
C ASP A 245 -17.96 11.63 7.78
N TYR A 246 -16.69 11.37 8.08
CA TYR A 246 -16.27 10.91 9.42
C TYR A 246 -16.43 11.98 10.50
N ILE A 247 -16.04 13.23 10.22
CA ILE A 247 -16.23 14.38 11.12
C ILE A 247 -17.71 14.54 11.46
N GLN A 248 -18.60 14.40 10.48
CA GLN A 248 -20.04 14.49 10.70
C GLN A 248 -20.52 13.46 11.75
N PHE A 249 -20.02 12.22 11.70
CA PHE A 249 -20.35 11.22 12.73
C PHE A 249 -19.76 11.56 14.09
N LEU A 250 -18.53 12.11 14.15
CA LEU A 250 -17.93 12.55 15.41
C LEU A 250 -18.73 13.69 16.06
N GLU A 251 -19.19 14.66 15.25
CA GLU A 251 -20.03 15.77 15.72
C GLU A 251 -21.39 15.28 16.23
N GLN A 252 -22.00 14.29 15.56
CA GLN A 252 -23.25 13.66 16.03
C GLN A 252 -23.05 12.94 17.36
N PHE A 253 -21.98 12.16 17.52
CA PHE A 253 -21.65 11.52 18.80
C PHE A 253 -21.42 12.55 19.91
N LYS A 254 -20.70 13.64 19.60
CA LYS A 254 -20.47 14.73 20.54
C LYS A 254 -21.78 15.38 20.98
N ALA A 255 -22.67 15.70 20.03
CA ALA A 255 -23.97 16.29 20.34
C ALA A 255 -24.81 15.39 21.25
N ALA A 256 -24.89 14.09 20.94
CA ALA A 256 -25.58 13.13 21.80
C ALA A 256 -25.03 13.08 23.23
N ILE A 257 -23.70 13.20 23.40
CA ILE A 257 -23.06 13.24 24.72
C ILE A 257 -23.39 14.54 25.46
N ASP A 258 -23.25 15.69 24.79
CA ASP A 258 -23.51 17.00 25.40
C ASP A 258 -24.98 17.16 25.83
N GLU A 259 -25.91 16.59 25.05
CA GLU A 259 -27.35 16.60 25.30
C GLU A 259 -27.81 15.47 26.24
N GLN A 260 -26.88 14.58 26.66
CA GLN A 260 -27.17 13.39 27.46
C GLN A 260 -28.20 12.44 26.80
N ASP A 261 -28.26 12.44 25.46
CA ASP A 261 -29.12 11.55 24.67
C ASP A 261 -28.49 10.14 24.56
N LEU A 262 -28.76 9.34 25.58
CA LEU A 262 -28.36 7.93 25.65
C LEU A 262 -28.97 7.10 24.51
N GLY A 263 -30.18 7.43 24.06
CA GLY A 263 -30.86 6.69 23.00
C GLY A 263 -30.14 6.84 21.67
N GLN A 264 -29.83 8.08 21.30
CA GLN A 264 -29.09 8.37 20.08
C GLN A 264 -27.68 7.75 20.09
N SER A 265 -26.96 7.87 21.22
CA SER A 265 -25.64 7.24 21.38
C SER A 265 -25.71 5.72 21.22
N TYR A 266 -26.72 5.08 21.82
CA TYR A 266 -26.95 3.63 21.72
C TYR A 266 -27.25 3.18 20.29
N ASP A 267 -28.09 3.94 19.58
CA ASP A 267 -28.46 3.64 18.20
C ASP A 267 -27.27 3.76 17.24
N PHE A 268 -26.42 4.78 17.40
CA PHE A 268 -25.18 4.88 16.62
C PHE A 268 -24.25 3.68 16.86
N MET A 269 -24.07 3.27 18.11
CA MET A 269 -23.25 2.09 18.44
C MET A 269 -23.81 0.80 17.82
N ASN A 270 -25.14 0.59 17.86
CA ASN A 270 -25.75 -0.58 17.24
C ASN A 270 -25.59 -0.60 15.72
N ARG A 271 -25.78 0.54 15.06
CA ARG A 271 -25.56 0.68 13.62
C ARG A 271 -24.11 0.40 13.25
N ALA A 272 -23.16 0.91 14.03
CA ALA A 272 -21.74 0.66 13.83
C ALA A 272 -21.36 -0.82 14.06
N ASN A 273 -21.97 -1.50 15.04
CA ASN A 273 -21.69 -2.90 15.38
C ASN A 273 -21.96 -3.89 14.23
N VAL A 274 -22.75 -3.50 13.21
CA VAL A 274 -22.92 -4.28 11.98
C VAL A 274 -21.58 -4.54 11.27
N ILE A 275 -20.55 -3.72 11.52
CA ILE A 275 -19.19 -3.90 11.00
C ILE A 275 -18.61 -5.28 11.33
N ARG A 276 -19.04 -5.94 12.42
CA ARG A 276 -18.62 -7.31 12.77
C ARG A 276 -18.83 -8.28 11.61
N ARG A 277 -19.95 -8.17 10.89
CA ARG A 277 -20.23 -9.01 9.72
C ARG A 277 -19.18 -8.81 8.61
N VAL A 278 -18.70 -7.58 8.44
CA VAL A 278 -17.66 -7.27 7.46
C VAL A 278 -16.33 -7.86 7.90
N LEU A 279 -15.97 -7.71 9.17
CA LEU A 279 -14.71 -8.22 9.74
C LEU A 279 -14.66 -9.75 9.73
N ASP A 280 -15.73 -10.44 10.15
CA ASP A 280 -15.84 -11.90 10.10
C ASP A 280 -15.69 -12.42 8.67
N GLY A 281 -16.15 -11.65 7.69
CA GLY A 281 -16.00 -11.94 6.26
C GLY A 281 -14.57 -11.81 5.75
N ILE A 282 -13.72 -11.03 6.43
CA ILE A 282 -12.28 -10.92 6.13
C ILE A 282 -11.53 -12.12 6.71
N GLU A 283 -11.82 -12.51 7.96
CA GLU A 283 -11.12 -13.62 8.64
C GLU A 283 -11.38 -14.99 8.01
N LYS A 284 -12.57 -15.19 7.43
CA LYS A 284 -12.97 -16.45 6.77
C LYS A 284 -12.44 -16.63 5.34
N ARG A 285 -11.70 -15.65 4.80
CA ARG A 285 -11.19 -15.67 3.42
C ARG A 285 -9.74 -16.11 3.36
#